data_AF-A0ABD5MA08-F1
#
_entry.id   AF-A0ABD5MA08-F1
#
_cell.length_a   1.000
_cell.length_b   1.000
_cell.length_c   1.000
_cell.angle_alpha   90.00
_cell.angle_beta   90.00
_cell.angle_gamma   90.00
#
_symmetry.space_group_name_H-M   'P 1'
#
loop_
_entity.id
_entity.type
_entity.pdbx_description
1 polymer ?
#
loop_
_entity_poly.entity_id
_entity_poly.type
_entity_poly.pdbx_seq_one_letter_code
_entity_poly.pdbx_strand_id
1 'polypeptide(L)'
;MNAALDAGVCLLLLSAGVVGLVTVDQAPPATPSRADAVADALATTTAQVDYSLTPDVDALNASGAAVADEETFAPDSPELDRTSHGSLAGLLARAATASGGVALDAVEPNATTEPEIHPLTRTRSGFARAVGDAVLARTGAKVRVDATWRPYPDAPVGGQFGVGPDPPAGRVHAASLVIPTGVEPLPPSARTDFDALGSAVADRTVAVLVPAGPARVTLRGDDPTAALVRHRYARLASVTNASLTEPLATEDTRAANERVARRLEARITGDLRAAHDTPMEAVEAVSVDSVRIVVRTWPASEGI
;
A
#
# COMPACT_ATOMS: atom_id res chain seq x y z
N MET A 1 -11.81 3.08 51.97
CA MET A 1 -12.94 2.40 51.30
C MET A 1 -13.17 3.14 49.99
N ASN A 2 -12.95 2.50 48.82
CA ASN A 2 -13.49 2.88 47.49
C ASN A 2 -12.80 2.21 46.28
N ALA A 3 -11.65 1.53 46.43
CA ALA A 3 -11.01 0.85 45.27
C ALA A 3 -11.68 -0.50 44.90
N ALA A 4 -12.20 -1.24 45.89
CA ALA A 4 -12.83 -2.53 45.66
C ALA A 4 -14.25 -2.42 45.04
N LEU A 5 -14.94 -1.30 45.26
CA LEU A 5 -16.25 -1.02 44.67
C LEU A 5 -16.13 -0.63 43.18
N ASP A 6 -15.06 0.07 42.82
CA ASP A 6 -14.82 0.53 41.44
C ASP A 6 -14.44 -0.64 40.51
N ALA A 7 -13.62 -1.57 41.00
CA ALA A 7 -13.30 -2.81 40.28
C ALA A 7 -14.52 -3.70 40.05
N GLY A 8 -15.47 -3.74 41.00
CA GLY A 8 -16.71 -4.49 40.90
C GLY A 8 -17.68 -3.92 39.87
N VAL A 9 -17.81 -2.59 39.78
CA VAL A 9 -18.65 -1.92 38.78
C VAL A 9 -18.06 -2.05 37.38
N CYS A 10 -16.73 -1.95 37.24
CA CYS A 10 -16.06 -2.09 35.95
C CYS A 10 -16.20 -3.53 35.37
N LEU A 11 -16.13 -4.56 36.22
CA LEU A 11 -16.38 -5.95 35.82
C LEU A 11 -17.87 -6.23 35.54
N LEU A 12 -18.80 -5.56 36.24
CA LEU A 12 -20.24 -5.63 35.93
C LEU A 12 -20.60 -4.96 34.60
N LEU A 13 -19.96 -3.84 34.26
CA LEU A 13 -20.16 -3.18 32.97
C LEU A 13 -19.55 -3.98 31.80
N LEU A 14 -18.39 -4.62 32.00
CA LEU A 14 -17.78 -5.52 31.02
C LEU A 14 -18.61 -6.80 30.78
N SER A 15 -19.32 -7.29 31.79
CA SER A 15 -20.19 -8.47 31.64
C SER A 15 -21.59 -8.13 31.09
N ALA A 16 -22.12 -6.94 31.37
CA ALA A 16 -23.37 -6.47 30.77
C ALA A 16 -23.25 -6.16 29.27
N GLY A 17 -22.04 -5.90 28.74
CA GLY A 17 -21.79 -5.72 27.31
C GLY A 17 -21.85 -7.01 26.48
N VAL A 18 -21.90 -8.19 27.10
CA VAL A 18 -21.84 -9.50 26.42
C VAL A 18 -23.23 -10.08 26.14
N VAL A 19 -24.33 -9.47 26.61
CA VAL A 19 -25.68 -10.09 26.57
C VAL A 19 -26.65 -9.41 25.59
N GLY A 20 -26.20 -8.48 24.74
CA GLY A 20 -27.11 -7.72 23.87
C GLY A 20 -26.58 -7.43 22.48
N LEU A 21 -26.41 -8.46 21.64
CA LEU A 21 -26.37 -8.24 20.19
C LEU A 21 -27.29 -9.20 19.43
N VAL A 22 -28.46 -8.65 19.09
CA VAL A 22 -29.32 -8.88 17.93
C VAL A 22 -29.12 -10.21 17.20
N THR A 23 -30.10 -11.10 17.35
CA THR A 23 -30.37 -12.20 16.42
C THR A 23 -30.77 -11.62 15.06
N VAL A 24 -29.79 -11.42 14.18
CA VAL A 24 -30.03 -11.41 12.74
C VAL A 24 -30.16 -12.86 12.33
N ASP A 25 -31.18 -13.18 11.54
CA ASP A 25 -31.37 -14.51 10.96
C ASP A 25 -30.18 -14.79 10.01
N GLN A 26 -29.12 -15.39 10.55
CA GLN A 26 -27.93 -15.78 9.81
C GLN A 26 -28.14 -17.21 9.34
N ALA A 27 -28.10 -17.40 8.03
CA ALA A 27 -27.92 -18.70 7.39
C ALA A 27 -26.86 -19.53 8.15
N PRO A 28 -26.97 -20.87 8.19
CA PRO A 28 -26.04 -21.71 8.95
C PRO A 28 -24.59 -21.35 8.58
N PRO A 29 -23.66 -21.25 9.55
CA PRO A 29 -22.29 -20.86 9.27
C PRO A 29 -21.72 -21.82 8.23
N ALA A 30 -21.39 -21.29 7.05
CA ALA A 30 -20.61 -22.03 6.08
C ALA A 30 -19.31 -22.42 6.78
N THR A 31 -18.96 -23.71 6.77
CA THR A 31 -17.67 -24.17 7.25
C THR A 31 -16.60 -23.35 6.50
N PRO A 32 -15.75 -22.56 7.20
CA PRO A 32 -14.87 -21.60 6.53
C PRO A 32 -13.98 -22.33 5.52
N SER A 33 -13.88 -21.78 4.31
CA SER A 33 -13.04 -22.37 3.28
C SER A 33 -11.57 -22.26 3.70
N ARG A 34 -10.69 -23.07 3.07
CA ARG A 34 -9.25 -22.97 3.34
C ARG A 34 -8.69 -21.58 3.05
N ALA A 35 -9.27 -20.84 2.09
CA ALA A 35 -8.85 -19.49 1.76
C ALA A 35 -9.21 -18.49 2.88
N ASP A 36 -10.40 -18.61 3.47
CA ASP A 36 -10.83 -17.76 4.59
C ASP A 36 -9.93 -17.96 5.81
N ALA A 37 -9.64 -19.22 6.17
CA ALA A 37 -8.75 -19.54 7.27
C ALA A 37 -7.31 -18.99 7.07
N VAL A 38 -6.82 -18.96 5.82
CA VAL A 38 -5.52 -18.34 5.49
C VAL A 38 -5.61 -16.82 5.58
N ALA A 39 -6.69 -16.23 5.08
CA ALA A 39 -6.92 -14.79 5.17
C ALA A 39 -6.95 -14.33 6.64
N ASP A 40 -7.71 -15.03 7.50
CA ASP A 40 -7.75 -14.77 8.94
C ASP A 40 -6.36 -14.91 9.58
N ALA A 41 -5.62 -15.97 9.23
CA ALA A 41 -4.26 -16.16 9.72
C ALA A 41 -3.32 -15.02 9.31
N LEU A 42 -3.42 -14.50 8.08
CA LEU A 42 -2.62 -13.36 7.63
C LEU A 42 -2.99 -12.06 8.37
N ALA A 43 -4.27 -11.87 8.67
CA ALA A 43 -4.74 -10.70 9.40
C ALA A 43 -4.30 -10.69 10.87
N THR A 44 -4.28 -11.86 11.53
CA THR A 44 -4.00 -11.95 12.98
C THR A 44 -2.56 -12.33 13.33
N THR A 45 -1.82 -12.96 12.42
CA THR A 45 -0.42 -13.32 12.66
C THR A 45 0.48 -12.11 12.49
N THR A 46 1.19 -11.76 13.56
CA THR A 46 2.23 -10.73 13.53
C THR A 46 3.59 -11.32 13.18
N ALA A 47 4.38 -10.58 12.41
CA ALA A 47 5.76 -10.93 12.09
C ALA A 47 6.68 -9.73 12.27
N GLN A 48 7.95 -10.04 12.55
CA GLN A 48 9.08 -9.13 12.40
C GLN A 48 9.79 -9.51 11.10
N VAL A 49 10.07 -8.52 10.25
CA VAL A 49 10.88 -8.69 9.05
C VAL A 49 12.10 -7.80 9.14
N ASP A 50 13.27 -8.44 9.08
CA ASP A 50 14.56 -7.77 9.02
C ASP A 50 15.00 -7.72 7.55
N TYR A 51 15.47 -6.56 7.10
CA TYR A 51 15.89 -6.33 5.73
C TYR A 51 16.95 -5.26 5.65
N SER A 52 17.78 -5.32 4.60
CA SER A 52 18.79 -4.29 4.33
C SER A 52 18.39 -3.42 3.14
N LEU A 53 18.76 -2.15 3.20
CA LEU A 53 18.66 -1.17 2.11
C LEU A 53 19.85 -1.20 1.14
N THR A 54 20.86 -2.06 1.36
CA THR A 54 22.02 -2.21 0.46
C THR A 54 21.65 -2.39 -1.01
N PRO A 55 20.73 -3.30 -1.38
CA PRO A 55 20.36 -3.48 -2.79
C PRO A 55 19.75 -2.22 -3.41
N ASP A 56 19.12 -1.40 -2.57
CA ASP A 56 18.43 -0.18 -2.98
C ASP A 56 19.44 0.97 -3.19
N VAL A 57 20.48 1.04 -2.34
CA VAL A 57 21.62 1.94 -2.48
C VAL A 57 22.47 1.57 -3.70
N ASP A 58 22.73 0.28 -3.93
CA ASP A 58 23.46 -0.20 -5.11
C ASP A 58 22.73 0.18 -6.41
N ALA A 59 21.41 0.00 -6.43
CA ALA A 59 20.58 0.41 -7.58
C ALA A 59 20.59 1.93 -7.79
N LEU A 60 20.58 2.71 -6.71
CA LEU A 60 20.71 4.17 -6.77
C LEU A 60 22.07 4.57 -7.38
N ASN A 61 23.16 4.00 -6.88
CA ASN A 61 24.52 4.24 -7.37
C ASN A 61 24.66 3.88 -8.86
N ALA A 62 24.15 2.70 -9.26
CA ALA A 62 24.18 2.25 -10.65
C ALA A 62 23.35 3.14 -11.59
N SER A 63 22.32 3.82 -11.08
CA SER A 63 21.51 4.75 -11.88
C SER A 63 22.18 6.09 -12.18
N GLY A 64 23.34 6.38 -11.55
CA GLY A 64 24.03 7.66 -11.68
C GLY A 64 23.29 8.84 -11.03
N ALA A 65 22.21 8.56 -10.30
CA ALA A 65 21.42 9.55 -9.56
C ALA A 65 21.94 9.78 -8.14
N ALA A 66 23.01 9.09 -7.73
CA ALA A 66 23.76 9.43 -6.52
C ALA A 66 24.31 10.85 -6.68
N VAL A 67 24.05 11.72 -5.71
CA VAL A 67 24.48 13.12 -5.74
C VAL A 67 26.00 13.15 -5.79
N ALA A 68 26.58 13.91 -6.73
CA ALA A 68 28.01 13.96 -7.00
C ALA A 68 28.89 14.44 -5.81
N ASP A 69 28.27 14.85 -4.69
CA ASP A 69 28.92 15.34 -3.47
C ASP A 69 28.72 14.42 -2.24
N GLU A 70 27.93 13.34 -2.34
CA GLU A 70 27.71 12.42 -1.21
C GLU A 70 28.71 11.25 -1.28
N GLU A 71 29.38 10.97 -0.16
CA GLU A 71 30.25 9.80 0.00
C GLU A 71 29.53 8.57 -0.55
N THR A 72 30.20 7.81 -1.42
CA THR A 72 29.70 6.51 -1.85
C THR A 72 29.40 5.69 -0.60
N PHE A 73 28.11 5.54 -0.28
CA PHE A 73 27.70 4.83 0.92
C PHE A 73 28.26 3.41 0.89
N ALA A 74 28.97 3.01 1.95
CA ALA A 74 29.49 1.67 2.04
C ALA A 74 28.33 0.67 2.02
N PRO A 75 28.29 -0.28 1.07
CA PRO A 75 27.16 -1.20 0.90
C PRO A 75 26.92 -2.08 2.13
N ASP A 76 27.93 -2.32 2.96
CA ASP A 76 27.82 -3.16 4.16
C ASP A 76 27.64 -2.36 5.48
N SER A 77 27.16 -1.12 5.40
CA SER A 77 26.94 -0.32 6.62
C SER A 77 25.75 -0.86 7.44
N PRO A 78 25.88 -1.08 8.76
CA PRO A 78 24.75 -1.45 9.63
C PRO A 78 23.67 -0.37 9.68
N GLU A 79 23.98 0.85 9.25
CA GLU A 79 23.00 1.93 9.08
C GLU A 79 22.01 1.66 7.94
N LEU A 80 22.22 0.63 7.13
CA LEU A 80 21.30 0.17 6.08
C LEU A 80 20.36 -0.93 6.56
N ASP A 81 20.61 -1.53 7.72
CA ASP A 81 19.76 -2.57 8.29
C ASP A 81 18.49 -1.96 8.89
N ARG A 82 17.36 -2.60 8.61
CA ARG A 82 16.04 -2.14 9.02
C ARG A 82 15.22 -3.31 9.53
N THR A 83 14.33 -2.99 10.45
CA THR A 83 13.35 -3.93 10.97
C THR A 83 11.96 -3.32 10.84
N SER A 84 11.00 -4.15 10.46
CA SER A 84 9.58 -3.78 10.45
C SER A 84 8.74 -4.83 11.15
N HIS A 85 7.73 -4.37 11.88
CA HIS A 85 6.77 -5.21 12.58
C HIS A 85 5.35 -4.91 12.12
N GLY A 86 4.48 -5.91 12.18
CA GLY A 86 3.05 -5.77 11.89
C GLY A 86 2.38 -7.11 11.67
N SER A 87 1.08 -7.10 11.40
CA SER A 87 0.42 -8.28 10.85
C SER A 87 0.96 -8.62 9.46
N LEU A 88 0.95 -9.89 9.07
CA LEU A 88 1.37 -10.28 7.72
C LEU A 88 0.53 -9.56 6.64
N ALA A 89 -0.77 -9.40 6.86
CA ALA A 89 -1.63 -8.61 5.98
C ALA A 89 -1.21 -7.13 5.91
N GLY A 90 -0.84 -6.52 7.05
CA GLY A 90 -0.32 -5.15 7.09
C GLY A 90 1.04 -5.00 6.38
N LEU A 91 1.92 -5.98 6.52
CA LEU A 91 3.22 -6.00 5.83
C LEU A 91 3.06 -6.19 4.31
N LEU A 92 2.14 -7.07 3.88
CA LEU A 92 1.75 -7.23 2.47
C LEU A 92 1.19 -5.92 1.89
N ALA A 93 0.30 -5.25 2.63
CA ALA A 93 -0.24 -3.96 2.21
C ALA A 93 0.84 -2.89 2.05
N ARG A 94 1.78 -2.83 3.00
CA ARG A 94 2.94 -1.93 2.91
C ARG A 94 3.87 -2.30 1.74
N ALA A 95 4.02 -3.58 1.41
CA ALA A 95 4.82 -4.02 0.27
C ALA A 95 4.16 -3.62 -1.06
N ALA A 96 2.83 -3.75 -1.18
CA ALA A 96 2.08 -3.30 -2.35
C ALA A 96 2.21 -1.79 -2.58
N THR A 97 2.06 -0.96 -1.55
CA THR A 97 2.22 0.50 -1.67
C THR A 97 3.67 0.94 -1.86
N ALA A 98 4.63 0.21 -1.28
CA ALA A 98 6.06 0.43 -1.51
C ALA A 98 6.46 0.26 -2.98
N SER A 99 5.87 -0.74 -3.65
CA SER A 99 5.99 -1.00 -5.08
C SER A 99 5.14 -0.06 -5.95
N GLY A 100 4.59 1.01 -5.36
CA GLY A 100 3.76 1.99 -6.04
C GLY A 100 4.48 2.69 -7.20
N GLY A 101 3.78 2.84 -8.31
CA GLY A 101 4.23 3.37 -9.59
C GLY A 101 3.26 4.38 -10.20
N VAL A 102 3.71 5.08 -11.23
CA VAL A 102 2.90 6.02 -12.04
C VAL A 102 3.17 5.73 -13.52
N ALA A 103 2.11 5.51 -14.30
CA ALA A 103 2.13 5.14 -15.70
C ALA A 103 1.23 6.10 -16.52
N LEU A 104 1.64 7.36 -16.63
CA LEU A 104 0.86 8.39 -17.35
C LEU A 104 0.95 8.27 -18.88
N ASP A 105 1.97 7.57 -19.38
CA ASP A 105 2.24 7.42 -20.83
C ASP A 105 1.68 6.12 -21.44
N ALA A 106 1.05 5.25 -20.64
CA ALA A 106 0.89 3.82 -20.96
C ALA A 106 -0.49 3.37 -21.47
N VAL A 107 -1.40 4.28 -21.85
CA VAL A 107 -2.72 3.87 -22.36
C VAL A 107 -2.74 3.95 -23.88
N GLU A 108 -2.27 2.89 -24.53
CA GLU A 108 -2.67 2.60 -25.91
C GLU A 108 -4.21 2.43 -25.92
N PRO A 109 -4.98 3.19 -26.73
CA PRO A 109 -6.44 3.21 -26.68
C PRO A 109 -7.13 1.88 -27.06
N ASN A 110 -6.38 0.81 -27.34
CA ASN A 110 -6.86 -0.53 -27.67
C ASN A 110 -6.16 -1.66 -26.87
N ALA A 111 -5.46 -1.36 -25.77
CA ALA A 111 -4.85 -2.39 -24.95
C ALA A 111 -5.94 -3.23 -24.23
N THR A 112 -6.03 -4.52 -24.55
CA THR A 112 -6.88 -5.49 -23.83
C THR A 112 -6.29 -5.94 -22.50
N THR A 113 -5.13 -5.42 -22.13
CA THR A 113 -4.37 -5.76 -20.93
C THR A 113 -4.31 -4.53 -20.03
N GLU A 114 -4.56 -4.72 -18.72
CA GLU A 114 -4.40 -3.64 -17.74
C GLU A 114 -3.01 -2.99 -17.86
N PRO A 115 -2.90 -1.65 -17.71
CA PRO A 115 -1.62 -0.96 -17.82
C PRO A 115 -0.64 -1.50 -16.76
N GLU A 116 0.56 -1.89 -17.20
CA GLU A 116 1.61 -2.37 -16.30
C GLU A 116 2.21 -1.19 -15.53
N ILE A 117 1.94 -1.13 -14.23
CA ILE A 117 2.44 -0.07 -13.37
C ILE A 117 3.76 -0.51 -12.75
N HIS A 118 4.86 0.08 -13.24
CA HIS A 118 6.18 -0.20 -12.70
C HIS A 118 6.47 0.64 -11.43
N PRO A 119 7.12 0.06 -10.40
CA PRO A 119 7.50 0.81 -9.21
C PRO A 119 8.30 2.08 -9.54
N LEU A 120 7.97 3.20 -8.88
CA LEU A 120 8.69 4.48 -9.04
C LEU A 120 10.20 4.32 -8.84
N THR A 121 10.53 3.51 -7.84
CA THR A 121 11.88 3.17 -7.43
C THR A 121 11.90 1.71 -7.01
N ARG A 122 13.06 1.05 -7.13
CA ARG A 122 13.27 -0.30 -6.58
C ARG A 122 13.65 -0.29 -5.11
N THR A 123 13.59 0.86 -4.44
CA THR A 123 14.24 1.18 -3.16
C THR A 123 13.61 0.53 -1.90
N ARG A 124 12.84 -0.54 -2.09
CA ARG A 124 12.25 -1.37 -1.03
C ARG A 124 12.23 -2.85 -1.42
N SER A 125 13.14 -3.25 -2.30
CA SER A 125 13.23 -4.62 -2.80
C SER A 125 13.60 -5.61 -1.69
N GLY A 126 14.47 -5.19 -0.76
CA GLY A 126 14.80 -5.93 0.46
C GLY A 126 13.59 -6.22 1.33
N PHE A 127 12.80 -5.18 1.62
CA PHE A 127 11.56 -5.29 2.40
C PHE A 127 10.55 -6.23 1.73
N ALA A 128 10.29 -6.05 0.43
CA ALA A 128 9.35 -6.89 -0.31
C ALA A 128 9.74 -8.38 -0.25
N ARG A 129 11.03 -8.69 -0.44
CA ARG A 129 11.55 -10.06 -0.33
C ARG A 129 11.33 -10.65 1.07
N ALA A 130 11.73 -9.93 2.11
CA ALA A 130 11.58 -10.40 3.50
C ALA A 130 10.10 -10.66 3.88
N VAL A 131 9.18 -9.82 3.40
CA VAL A 131 7.73 -10.05 3.56
C VAL A 131 7.28 -11.30 2.80
N GLY A 132 7.74 -11.48 1.56
CA GLY A 132 7.44 -12.66 0.75
C GLY A 132 7.88 -13.96 1.44
N ASP A 133 9.10 -13.98 1.97
CA ASP A 133 9.66 -15.13 2.69
C ASP A 133 8.85 -15.44 3.97
N ALA A 134 8.50 -14.41 4.74
CA ALA A 134 7.69 -14.56 5.96
C ALA A 134 6.28 -15.11 5.66
N VAL A 135 5.66 -14.66 4.56
CA VAL A 135 4.34 -15.15 4.14
C VAL A 135 4.44 -16.59 3.62
N LEU A 136 5.42 -16.90 2.76
CA LEU A 136 5.64 -18.26 2.24
C LEU A 136 5.88 -19.28 3.35
N ALA A 137 6.68 -18.91 4.37
CA ALA A 137 6.93 -19.75 5.54
C ALA A 137 5.63 -20.11 6.28
N ARG A 138 4.60 -19.26 6.20
CA ARG A 138 3.31 -19.46 6.89
C ARG A 138 2.26 -20.16 6.03
N THR A 139 2.22 -19.89 4.73
CA THR A 139 1.14 -20.34 3.83
C THR A 139 1.48 -21.61 3.03
N GLY A 140 2.77 -21.84 2.73
CA GLY A 140 3.22 -22.97 1.91
C GLY A 140 2.89 -22.83 0.41
N ALA A 141 3.17 -23.89 -0.36
CA ALA A 141 3.21 -23.86 -1.83
C ALA A 141 1.86 -23.96 -2.57
N LYS A 142 0.72 -23.97 -1.87
CA LYS A 142 -0.63 -24.10 -2.48
C LYS A 142 -1.51 -22.88 -2.24
N VAL A 143 -0.84 -21.76 -2.01
CA VAL A 143 -1.47 -20.48 -1.70
C VAL A 143 -0.81 -19.44 -2.59
N ARG A 144 -1.65 -18.65 -3.27
CA ARG A 144 -1.26 -17.41 -3.91
C ARG A 144 -1.88 -16.27 -3.13
N VAL A 145 -1.08 -15.28 -2.77
CA VAL A 145 -1.55 -14.06 -2.11
C VAL A 145 -1.19 -12.89 -3.00
N ASP A 146 -2.18 -12.11 -3.42
CA ASP A 146 -1.96 -10.90 -4.22
C ASP A 146 -2.48 -9.70 -3.45
N ALA A 147 -1.60 -8.78 -3.10
CA ALA A 147 -1.93 -7.48 -2.52
C ALA A 147 -1.88 -6.42 -3.63
N THR A 148 -2.97 -5.69 -3.81
CA THR A 148 -3.11 -4.66 -4.84
C THR A 148 -3.63 -3.37 -4.21
N TRP A 149 -2.92 -2.28 -4.46
CA TRP A 149 -3.34 -0.92 -4.15
C TRP A 149 -3.56 -0.17 -5.46
N ARG A 150 -4.76 0.38 -5.64
CA ARG A 150 -5.11 1.24 -6.76
C ARG A 150 -6.14 2.28 -6.30
N PRO A 151 -5.96 3.59 -6.57
CA PRO A 151 -6.86 4.64 -6.08
C PRO A 151 -8.30 4.53 -6.61
N TYR A 152 -8.48 4.07 -7.85
CA TYR A 152 -9.76 3.81 -8.51
C TYR A 152 -9.51 2.77 -9.63
N PRO A 153 -10.55 2.13 -10.20
CA PRO A 153 -10.39 1.21 -11.33
C PRO A 153 -9.59 1.85 -12.47
N ASP A 154 -8.67 1.08 -13.06
CA ASP A 154 -7.83 1.52 -14.19
C ASP A 154 -6.97 2.78 -13.95
N ALA A 155 -6.82 3.22 -12.70
CA ALA A 155 -5.96 4.35 -12.38
C ALA A 155 -4.54 4.14 -12.93
N PRO A 156 -3.91 5.18 -13.52
CA PRO A 156 -2.53 5.12 -13.99
C PRO A 156 -1.52 5.14 -12.83
N VAL A 157 -1.98 4.93 -11.60
CA VAL A 157 -1.18 4.93 -10.37
C VAL A 157 -1.62 3.74 -9.53
N GLY A 158 -0.67 3.00 -9.00
CA GLY A 158 -0.98 1.80 -8.23
C GLY A 158 0.26 1.01 -7.86
N GLY A 159 0.08 -0.07 -7.13
CA GLY A 159 1.14 -0.97 -6.72
C GLY A 159 0.60 -2.37 -6.46
N GLN A 160 1.43 -3.37 -6.73
CA GLN A 160 1.07 -4.77 -6.56
C GLN A 160 2.22 -5.52 -5.90
N PHE A 161 1.88 -6.50 -5.08
CA PHE A 161 2.82 -7.44 -4.50
C PHE A 161 2.18 -8.84 -4.39
N GLY A 162 2.80 -9.82 -5.04
CA GLY A 162 2.31 -11.19 -5.11
C GLY A 162 3.27 -12.17 -4.45
N VAL A 163 2.72 -13.15 -3.71
CA VAL A 163 3.49 -14.18 -3.00
C VAL A 163 2.92 -15.55 -3.30
N GLY A 164 3.78 -16.51 -3.61
CA GLY A 164 3.41 -17.88 -3.92
C GLY A 164 3.24 -18.15 -5.42
N PRO A 165 3.13 -19.42 -5.81
CA PRO A 165 3.03 -19.82 -7.21
C PRO A 165 1.68 -19.41 -7.82
N ASP A 166 1.60 -19.37 -9.15
CA ASP A 166 0.35 -19.12 -9.84
C ASP A 166 -0.66 -20.27 -9.62
N PRO A 167 -1.96 -19.94 -9.51
CA PRO A 167 -2.99 -20.95 -9.34
C PRO A 167 -3.08 -21.85 -10.58
N PRO A 168 -3.34 -23.16 -10.41
CA PRO A 168 -3.59 -24.05 -11.54
C PRO A 168 -4.91 -23.70 -12.22
N ALA A 169 -5.11 -24.15 -13.46
CA ALA A 169 -6.35 -23.95 -14.23
C ALA A 169 -7.60 -24.66 -13.64
N GLY A 170 -7.46 -25.36 -12.51
CA GLY A 170 -8.53 -26.10 -11.85
C GLY A 170 -9.33 -25.27 -10.85
N ARG A 171 -10.00 -25.96 -9.92
CA ARG A 171 -10.79 -25.31 -8.87
C ARG A 171 -9.88 -24.54 -7.91
N VAL A 172 -10.19 -23.26 -7.73
CA VAL A 172 -9.54 -22.35 -6.78
C VAL A 172 -10.60 -21.82 -5.81
N HIS A 173 -10.26 -21.78 -4.52
CA HIS A 173 -11.02 -21.07 -3.50
C HIS A 173 -10.35 -19.72 -3.24
N ALA A 174 -11.14 -18.66 -3.17
CA ALA A 174 -10.63 -17.31 -2.96
C ALA A 174 -11.31 -16.64 -1.75
N ALA A 175 -10.53 -15.87 -1.01
CA ALA A 175 -10.98 -14.98 0.05
C ALA A 175 -10.29 -13.61 -0.13
N SER A 176 -10.89 -12.54 0.36
CA SER A 176 -10.31 -11.20 0.25
C SER A 176 -10.30 -10.44 1.57
N LEU A 177 -9.24 -9.68 1.81
CA LEU A 177 -9.09 -8.74 2.91
C LEU A 177 -8.93 -7.32 2.36
N VAL A 178 -9.35 -6.34 3.15
CA VAL A 178 -9.12 -4.93 2.86
C VAL A 178 -8.32 -4.35 4.03
N ILE A 179 -7.14 -3.82 3.73
CA ILE A 179 -6.20 -3.31 4.73
C ILE A 179 -6.01 -1.80 4.53
N PRO A 180 -6.21 -0.96 5.55
CA PRO A 180 -5.99 0.47 5.43
C PRO A 180 -4.53 0.81 5.06
N THR A 181 -4.33 1.80 4.19
CA THR A 181 -3.00 2.31 3.83
C THR A 181 -2.45 3.31 4.86
N GLY A 182 -3.30 3.78 5.79
CA GLY A 182 -2.94 4.74 6.84
C GLY A 182 -3.06 6.21 6.42
N VAL A 183 -3.60 6.49 5.23
CA VAL A 183 -4.00 7.86 4.84
C VAL A 183 -5.42 8.16 5.32
N GLU A 184 -5.72 9.44 5.48
CA GLU A 184 -7.05 9.90 5.89
C GLU A 184 -8.11 9.55 4.82
N PRO A 185 -9.30 9.07 5.20
CA PRO A 185 -10.43 8.89 4.28
C PRO A 185 -10.78 10.16 3.50
N LEU A 186 -11.56 10.01 2.43
CA LEU A 186 -12.04 11.15 1.65
C LEU A 186 -12.92 12.06 2.52
N PRO A 187 -12.74 13.39 2.46
CA PRO A 187 -13.56 14.32 3.22
C PRO A 187 -14.96 14.40 2.58
N PRO A 188 -16.01 14.78 3.33
CA PRO A 188 -17.34 14.96 2.76
C PRO A 188 -17.38 15.95 1.59
N SER A 189 -16.51 16.96 1.61
CA SER A 189 -16.38 17.96 0.54
C SER A 189 -15.93 17.38 -0.81
N ALA A 190 -15.24 16.24 -0.81
CA ALA A 190 -14.82 15.55 -2.04
C ALA A 190 -16.00 14.95 -2.82
N ARG A 191 -17.20 14.90 -2.24
CA ARG A 191 -18.41 14.36 -2.89
C ARG A 191 -19.19 15.43 -3.68
N THR A 192 -18.74 16.68 -3.64
CA THR A 192 -19.49 17.83 -4.18
C THR A 192 -19.49 17.86 -5.70
N ASP A 193 -18.33 17.64 -6.30
CA ASP A 193 -18.11 17.64 -7.74
C ASP A 193 -16.86 16.79 -8.08
N PHE A 194 -16.67 16.51 -9.37
CA PHE A 194 -15.54 15.70 -9.82
C PHE A 194 -14.18 16.35 -9.59
N ASP A 195 -14.09 17.68 -9.58
CA ASP A 195 -12.81 18.38 -9.41
C ASP A 195 -12.36 18.27 -7.94
N ALA A 196 -13.28 18.50 -7.00
CA ALA A 196 -13.06 18.28 -5.58
C ALA A 196 -12.72 16.82 -5.25
N LEU A 197 -13.38 15.86 -5.93
CA LEU A 197 -13.06 14.44 -5.81
C LEU A 197 -11.65 14.14 -6.33
N GLY A 198 -11.34 14.57 -7.56
CA GLY A 198 -10.07 14.30 -8.20
C GLY A 198 -8.89 14.91 -7.43
N SER A 199 -9.05 16.12 -6.89
CA SER A 199 -8.06 16.77 -6.03
C SER A 199 -7.84 15.98 -4.75
N ALA A 200 -8.91 15.58 -4.05
CA ALA A 200 -8.83 14.81 -2.83
C ALA A 200 -8.20 13.41 -3.02
N VAL A 201 -8.49 12.75 -4.16
CA VAL A 201 -7.88 11.47 -4.54
C VAL A 201 -6.42 11.65 -4.90
N ALA A 202 -6.05 12.70 -5.63
CA ALA A 202 -4.66 13.00 -5.99
C ALA A 202 -3.79 13.21 -4.73
N ASP A 203 -4.26 14.03 -3.78
CA ASP A 203 -3.55 14.30 -2.53
C ASP A 203 -3.27 13.00 -1.74
N ARG A 204 -4.27 12.14 -1.60
CA ARG A 204 -4.16 10.85 -0.90
C ARG A 204 -3.27 9.87 -1.64
N THR A 205 -3.35 9.87 -2.96
CA THR A 205 -2.49 9.04 -3.82
C THR A 205 -1.02 9.38 -3.59
N VAL A 206 -0.68 10.67 -3.60
CA VAL A 206 0.69 11.12 -3.31
C VAL A 206 1.08 10.82 -1.87
N ALA A 207 0.17 10.96 -0.90
CA ALA A 207 0.43 10.62 0.50
C ALA A 207 0.75 9.13 0.70
N VAL A 208 0.14 8.23 -0.06
CA VAL A 208 0.50 6.79 -0.06
C VAL A 208 1.87 6.57 -0.69
N LEU A 209 2.14 7.20 -1.84
CA LEU A 209 3.40 7.02 -2.58
C LEU A 209 4.61 7.57 -1.82
N VAL A 210 4.48 8.74 -1.20
CA VAL A 210 5.52 9.41 -0.41
C VAL A 210 4.88 10.14 0.78
N PRO A 211 4.84 9.52 1.97
CA PRO A 211 4.32 10.16 3.18
C PRO A 211 5.17 11.38 3.58
N ALA A 212 4.58 12.58 3.55
CA ALA A 212 5.30 13.85 3.74
C ALA A 212 6.01 13.97 5.10
N GLY A 213 5.37 13.53 6.19
CA GLY A 213 5.92 13.60 7.54
C GLY A 213 7.22 12.80 7.70
N PRO A 214 7.21 11.48 7.47
CA PRO A 214 8.41 10.66 7.45
C PRO A 214 9.47 11.17 6.47
N ALA A 215 9.08 11.55 5.25
CA ALA A 215 10.01 12.07 4.26
C ALA A 215 10.74 13.34 4.73
N ARG A 216 10.05 14.27 5.41
CA ARG A 216 10.66 15.49 5.94
C ARG A 216 11.69 15.19 7.02
N VAL A 217 11.40 14.25 7.91
CA VAL A 217 12.33 13.84 8.97
C VAL A 217 13.57 13.21 8.34
N THR A 218 13.39 12.32 7.35
CA THR A 218 14.48 11.66 6.65
C THR A 218 15.34 12.64 5.84
N LEU A 219 14.76 13.62 5.16
CA LEU A 219 15.50 14.59 4.32
C LEU A 219 16.40 15.55 5.10
N ARG A 220 16.29 15.60 6.42
CA ARG A 220 17.16 16.39 7.32
C ARG A 220 18.45 15.68 7.69
N GLY A 221 18.52 14.37 7.45
CA GLY A 221 19.74 13.61 7.59
C GLY A 221 20.55 13.65 6.30
N ASP A 222 21.84 13.35 6.42
CA ASP A 222 22.75 13.13 5.30
C ASP A 222 23.05 11.62 5.11
N ASP A 223 22.15 10.77 5.61
CA ASP A 223 22.29 9.31 5.56
C ASP A 223 21.73 8.73 4.24
N PRO A 224 22.07 7.47 3.88
CA PRO A 224 21.62 6.85 2.63
C PRO A 224 20.09 6.89 2.43
N THR A 225 19.31 6.91 3.51
CA THR A 225 17.85 6.98 3.46
C THR A 225 17.37 8.34 2.90
N ALA A 226 18.08 9.43 3.19
CA ALA A 226 17.81 10.75 2.62
C ALA A 226 18.00 10.73 1.10
N ALA A 227 19.10 10.15 0.62
CA ALA A 227 19.36 9.98 -0.81
C ALA A 227 18.27 9.15 -1.50
N LEU A 228 17.80 8.06 -0.89
CA LEU A 228 16.70 7.24 -1.41
C LEU A 228 15.37 8.02 -1.49
N VAL A 229 15.07 8.87 -0.50
CA VAL A 229 13.88 9.74 -0.52
C VAL A 229 14.00 10.83 -1.60
N ARG A 230 15.16 11.49 -1.72
CA ARG A 230 15.44 12.45 -2.80
C ARG A 230 15.26 11.80 -4.17
N HIS A 231 15.81 10.60 -4.36
CA HIS A 231 15.66 9.85 -5.60
C HIS A 231 14.19 9.55 -5.92
N ARG A 232 13.40 9.14 -4.93
CA ARG A 232 11.96 8.90 -5.12
C ARG A 232 11.21 10.17 -5.54
N TYR A 233 11.52 11.32 -4.94
CA TYR A 233 10.98 12.60 -5.38
C TYR A 233 11.43 12.99 -6.79
N ALA A 234 12.70 12.75 -7.15
CA ALA A 234 13.21 13.00 -8.49
C ALA A 234 12.49 12.15 -9.56
N ARG A 235 12.22 10.87 -9.25
CA ARG A 235 11.41 9.99 -10.12
C ARG A 235 9.98 10.49 -10.25
N LEU A 236 9.34 10.90 -9.15
CA LEU A 236 8.01 11.52 -9.20
C LEU A 236 7.98 12.79 -10.03
N ALA A 237 8.96 13.69 -9.84
CA ALA A 237 9.09 14.91 -10.62
C ALA A 237 9.22 14.61 -12.12
N SER A 238 10.02 13.60 -12.48
CA SER A 238 10.22 13.18 -13.87
C SER A 238 8.94 12.62 -14.50
N VAL A 239 8.22 11.71 -13.82
CA VAL A 239 7.03 11.06 -14.40
C VAL A 239 5.81 12.00 -14.42
N THR A 240 5.69 12.91 -13.46
CA THR A 240 4.56 13.87 -13.38
C THR A 240 4.86 15.23 -14.00
N ASN A 241 6.10 15.45 -14.45
CA ASN A 241 6.63 16.74 -14.88
C ASN A 241 6.41 17.87 -13.85
N ALA A 242 6.49 17.53 -12.56
CA ALA A 242 6.35 18.48 -11.45
C ALA A 242 7.68 19.15 -11.12
N SER A 243 7.68 20.47 -10.91
CA SER A 243 8.87 21.20 -10.48
C SER A 243 8.99 21.18 -8.95
N LEU A 244 9.91 20.35 -8.44
CA LEU A 244 10.10 20.13 -7.00
C LEU A 244 11.39 20.75 -6.44
N THR A 245 12.21 21.42 -7.26
CA THR A 245 13.51 21.96 -6.84
C THR A 245 13.41 22.89 -5.64
N GLU A 246 12.52 23.88 -5.70
CA GLU A 246 12.30 24.85 -4.63
C GLU A 246 11.80 24.19 -3.31
N PRO A 247 10.69 23.43 -3.28
CA PRO A 247 10.20 22.86 -2.03
C PRO A 247 11.16 21.83 -1.43
N LEU A 248 11.92 21.09 -2.25
CA LEU A 248 12.93 20.15 -1.73
C LEU A 248 14.17 20.87 -1.19
N ALA A 249 14.53 22.05 -1.72
CA ALA A 249 15.61 22.87 -1.18
C ALA A 249 15.27 23.44 0.21
N THR A 250 13.99 23.64 0.51
CA THR A 250 13.51 24.10 1.83
C THR A 250 12.96 22.98 2.71
N GLU A 251 13.15 21.71 2.32
CA GLU A 251 12.61 20.52 3.01
C GLU A 251 11.08 20.52 3.22
N ASP A 252 10.35 21.28 2.39
CA ASP A 252 8.88 21.35 2.44
C ASP A 252 8.27 20.22 1.60
N THR A 253 8.30 19.02 2.18
CA THR A 253 7.74 17.80 1.55
C THR A 253 6.23 17.89 1.33
N ARG A 254 5.52 18.70 2.13
CA ARG A 254 4.09 18.93 1.94
C ARG A 254 3.86 19.74 0.68
N ALA A 255 4.58 20.86 0.50
CA ALA A 255 4.50 21.64 -0.73
C ALA A 255 4.99 20.85 -1.95
N ALA A 256 6.00 19.99 -1.81
CA ALA A 256 6.42 19.08 -2.87
C ALA A 256 5.30 18.10 -3.26
N ASN A 257 4.65 17.46 -2.27
CA ASN A 257 3.55 16.53 -2.51
C ASN A 257 2.35 17.22 -3.17
N GLU A 258 1.97 18.42 -2.71
CA GLU A 258 0.88 19.22 -3.30
C GLU A 258 1.18 19.56 -4.77
N ARG A 259 2.43 19.84 -5.13
CA ARG A 259 2.83 20.07 -6.54
C ARG A 259 2.66 18.83 -7.41
N VAL A 260 3.00 17.65 -6.88
CA VAL A 260 2.78 16.37 -7.59
C VAL A 260 1.30 16.07 -7.70
N ALA A 261 0.52 16.25 -6.63
CA ALA A 261 -0.91 15.98 -6.61
C ALA A 261 -1.67 16.83 -7.66
N ARG A 262 -1.34 18.13 -7.76
CA ARG A 262 -1.89 19.01 -8.81
C ARG A 262 -1.63 18.52 -10.24
N ARG A 263 -0.53 17.79 -10.48
CA ARG A 263 -0.25 17.20 -11.81
C ARG A 263 -1.08 15.96 -12.10
N LEU A 264 -1.47 15.22 -11.07
CA LEU A 264 -2.33 14.03 -11.20
C LEU A 264 -3.82 14.39 -11.25
N GLU A 265 -4.21 15.48 -10.58
CA GLU A 265 -5.61 15.90 -10.41
C GLU A 265 -6.39 15.95 -11.72
N ALA A 266 -5.88 16.62 -12.75
CA ALA A 266 -6.59 16.77 -14.02
C ALA A 266 -6.87 15.42 -14.70
N ARG A 267 -5.91 14.49 -14.64
CA ARG A 267 -6.06 13.14 -15.20
C ARG A 267 -7.06 12.33 -14.39
N ILE A 268 -6.92 12.31 -13.07
CA ILE A 268 -7.82 11.59 -12.14
C ILE A 268 -9.26 12.08 -12.30
N THR A 269 -9.45 13.40 -12.31
CA THR A 269 -10.76 14.03 -12.53
C THR A 269 -11.35 13.61 -13.87
N GLY A 270 -10.55 13.62 -14.94
CA GLY A 270 -10.96 13.19 -16.27
C GLY A 270 -11.39 11.74 -16.32
N ASP A 271 -10.60 10.84 -15.72
CA ASP A 271 -10.87 9.41 -15.68
C ASP A 271 -12.17 9.11 -14.89
N LEU A 272 -12.34 9.71 -13.71
CA LEU A 272 -13.55 9.53 -12.88
C LEU A 272 -14.80 10.09 -13.56
N ARG A 273 -14.69 11.25 -14.23
CA ARG A 273 -15.80 11.86 -14.98
C ARG A 273 -16.17 11.07 -16.23
N ALA A 274 -15.22 10.39 -16.86
CA ALA A 274 -15.48 9.55 -18.02
C ALA A 274 -16.13 8.21 -17.65
N ALA A 275 -15.78 7.66 -16.49
CA ALA A 275 -16.26 6.35 -16.04
C ALA A 275 -17.62 6.39 -15.31
N HIS A 276 -18.04 7.56 -14.81
CA HIS A 276 -19.22 7.69 -13.96
C HIS A 276 -20.08 8.90 -14.34
N ASP A 277 -21.40 8.77 -14.21
CA ASP A 277 -22.35 9.85 -14.50
C ASP A 277 -22.36 10.92 -13.40
N THR A 278 -22.09 10.50 -12.15
CA THR A 278 -22.11 11.41 -10.98
C THR A 278 -20.88 11.27 -10.08
N PRO A 279 -20.48 12.34 -9.36
CA PRO A 279 -19.41 12.27 -8.36
C PRO A 279 -19.70 11.27 -7.23
N MET A 280 -20.98 11.11 -6.87
CA MET A 280 -21.40 10.19 -5.82
C MET A 280 -21.15 8.73 -6.20
N GLU A 281 -21.42 8.35 -7.45
CA GLU A 281 -21.08 7.00 -7.95
C GLU A 281 -19.58 6.80 -8.03
N ALA A 282 -18.83 7.82 -8.47
CA ALA A 282 -17.37 7.75 -8.55
C ALA A 282 -16.72 7.55 -7.18
N VAL A 283 -17.24 8.17 -6.12
CA VAL A 283 -16.73 7.99 -4.74
C VAL A 283 -16.78 6.52 -4.30
N GLU A 284 -17.81 5.77 -4.68
CA GLU A 284 -17.94 4.35 -4.32
C GLU A 284 -16.91 3.46 -5.04
N ALA A 285 -16.38 3.91 -6.18
CA ALA A 285 -15.31 3.23 -6.90
C ALA A 285 -13.91 3.57 -6.36
N VAL A 286 -13.76 4.62 -5.54
CA VAL A 286 -12.46 5.03 -5.01
C VAL A 286 -12.05 4.15 -3.83
N SER A 287 -10.83 3.63 -3.90
CA SER A 287 -10.18 2.80 -2.87
C SER A 287 -8.77 3.29 -2.51
N VAL A 288 -8.52 4.59 -2.58
CA VAL A 288 -7.18 5.18 -2.35
C VAL A 288 -6.62 4.90 -0.94
N ASP A 289 -7.50 4.74 0.05
CA ASP A 289 -7.16 4.55 1.45
C ASP A 289 -6.97 3.07 1.85
N SER A 290 -7.03 2.14 0.91
CA SER A 290 -7.01 0.72 1.21
C SER A 290 -6.27 -0.13 0.18
N VAL A 291 -5.70 -1.23 0.66
CA VAL A 291 -5.11 -2.29 -0.15
C VAL A 291 -6.03 -3.49 -0.10
N ARG A 292 -6.35 -4.04 -1.28
CA ARG A 292 -7.08 -5.30 -1.39
C ARG A 292 -6.08 -6.45 -1.42
N ILE A 293 -6.23 -7.42 -0.53
CA ILE A 293 -5.46 -8.67 -0.54
C ILE A 293 -6.39 -9.79 -0.97
N VAL A 294 -6.05 -10.51 -2.02
CA VAL A 294 -6.77 -11.71 -2.48
C VAL A 294 -5.93 -12.93 -2.17
N VAL A 295 -6.49 -13.84 -1.40
CA VAL A 295 -5.90 -15.13 -1.07
C VAL A 295 -6.57 -16.19 -1.94
N ARG A 296 -5.80 -16.92 -2.72
CA ARG A 296 -6.26 -18.05 -3.53
C ARG A 296 -5.61 -19.33 -3.05
N THR A 297 -6.41 -20.38 -2.87
CA THR A 297 -5.96 -21.70 -2.44
C THR A 297 -6.54 -22.78 -3.35
N TRP A 298 -5.80 -23.87 -3.54
CA TRP A 298 -6.24 -25.00 -4.36
C TRP A 298 -5.87 -26.33 -3.70
N PRO A 299 -6.63 -27.42 -3.97
CA PRO A 299 -6.30 -28.74 -3.47
C PRO A 299 -4.97 -29.25 -4.06
N ALA A 300 -4.41 -30.30 -3.46
CA ALA A 300 -3.38 -31.07 -4.16
C ALA A 300 -3.98 -31.55 -5.50
N SER A 301 -3.21 -31.49 -6.59
CA SER A 301 -3.54 -32.29 -7.76
C SER A 301 -3.62 -33.75 -7.30
N GLU A 302 -4.80 -34.36 -7.37
CA GLU A 302 -4.89 -35.81 -7.32
C GLU A 302 -4.07 -36.31 -8.50
N GLY A 303 -2.99 -37.03 -8.21
CA GLY A 303 -2.15 -37.60 -9.26
C GLY A 303 -3.01 -38.48 -10.15
N ILE A 304 -3.00 -38.18 -11.45
CA ILE A 304 -3.46 -39.10 -12.50
C ILE A 304 -2.38 -40.14 -12.71
#